data_AF-A0A9N9Q247-F1
#
_entry.id   AF-A0A9N9Q247-F1
#
_cell.length_a   1.000
_cell.length_b   1.000
_cell.length_c   1.000
_cell.angle_alpha   90.00
_cell.angle_beta   90.00
_cell.angle_gamma   90.00
#
_symmetry.space_group_name_H-M   'P 1'
#
loop_
_entity.id
_entity.type
_entity.pdbx_description
1 polymer ?
#
loop_
_entity_poly.entity_id
_entity_poly.type
_entity_poly.pdbx_seq_one_letter_code
_entity_poly.pdbx_strand_id
1 'polypeptide(L)'
;MAGDTRDSSTPSPRGPPPGETSPPAHVQTPPKVYEVFSSPKSANALPEGSGQNTAGSNPEVPKLVDAVKTVQLEDFKKVHLYPCVRESLLTGMGGAFGMGAIRVVWGSPVSKITNWAVGTFVLVSLGSHEFCQYRRTLEKAYMKRAVEIIDRKKSEKEAEAKLKRDERRRLKEELDKKAEEAAKRSSWKFW
;
A
#
# COMPACT_ATOMS: atom_id res chain seq x y z
N MET A 1 -26.21 -36.44 -0.96
CA MET A 1 -26.63 -35.35 -1.87
C MET A 1 -26.43 -34.03 -1.15
N ALA A 2 -25.23 -33.45 -1.23
CA ALA A 2 -24.90 -32.17 -0.62
C ALA A 2 -24.82 -31.13 -1.74
N GLY A 3 -25.79 -30.21 -1.77
CA GLY A 3 -25.84 -29.10 -2.71
C GLY A 3 -24.99 -27.95 -2.20
N ASP A 4 -24.02 -27.56 -3.02
CA ASP A 4 -23.17 -26.38 -2.94
C ASP A 4 -24.03 -25.12 -3.12
N THR A 5 -24.04 -24.18 -2.17
CA THR A 5 -24.53 -22.80 -2.39
C THR A 5 -23.50 -21.80 -1.89
N ARG A 6 -22.54 -21.54 -2.77
CA ARG A 6 -21.56 -20.47 -2.67
C ARG A 6 -22.02 -19.32 -3.56
N ASP A 7 -23.00 -18.54 -3.12
CA ASP A 7 -23.39 -17.30 -3.82
C ASP A 7 -22.70 -16.09 -3.18
N SER A 8 -21.60 -15.67 -3.81
CA SER A 8 -20.96 -14.38 -3.57
C SER A 8 -21.55 -13.37 -4.56
N SER A 9 -22.57 -12.62 -4.14
CA SER A 9 -23.10 -11.51 -4.92
C SER A 9 -22.22 -10.26 -4.75
N THR A 10 -21.23 -10.11 -5.62
CA THR A 10 -20.54 -8.85 -5.85
C THR A 10 -21.52 -7.86 -6.49
N PRO A 11 -21.71 -6.62 -5.98
CA PRO A 11 -22.49 -5.63 -6.69
C PRO A 11 -21.72 -5.15 -7.93
N SER A 12 -22.23 -5.49 -9.11
CA SER A 12 -21.76 -4.93 -10.39
C SER A 12 -22.18 -3.45 -10.49
N PRO A 13 -21.27 -2.52 -10.85
CA PRO A 13 -21.62 -1.12 -11.02
C PRO A 13 -22.60 -0.96 -12.19
N ARG A 14 -23.78 -0.42 -11.87
CA ARG A 14 -24.86 -0.14 -12.81
C ARG A 14 -24.39 0.98 -13.76
N GLY A 15 -24.29 0.69 -15.05
CA GLY A 15 -24.01 1.70 -16.07
C GLY A 15 -25.13 2.76 -16.14
N PRO A 16 -24.84 4.00 -16.58
CA PRO A 16 -25.83 5.05 -16.66
C PRO A 16 -26.89 4.77 -17.76
N PRO A 17 -28.14 5.25 -17.58
CA PRO A 17 -29.22 5.09 -18.55
C PRO A 17 -28.94 5.86 -19.86
N PRO A 18 -29.57 5.45 -20.99
CA PRO A 18 -29.25 6.00 -22.30
C PRO A 18 -29.83 7.41 -22.46
N GLY A 19 -28.97 8.44 -22.60
CA GLY A 19 -29.42 9.78 -22.99
C GLY A 19 -28.59 11.00 -22.57
N GLU A 20 -27.61 10.88 -21.68
CA GLU A 20 -26.76 12.02 -21.27
C GLU A 20 -25.36 11.95 -21.91
N THR A 21 -25.03 12.92 -22.76
CA THR A 21 -23.72 13.08 -23.41
C THR A 21 -22.75 13.97 -22.61
N SER A 22 -23.09 14.33 -21.37
CA SER A 22 -22.20 15.08 -20.47
C SER A 22 -21.64 14.19 -19.37
N PRO A 23 -20.31 14.19 -19.12
CA PRO A 23 -19.71 13.46 -18.02
C PRO A 23 -20.30 13.93 -16.67
N PRO A 24 -20.63 13.01 -15.75
CA PRO A 24 -21.18 13.35 -14.44
C PRO A 24 -20.23 14.24 -13.62
N ALA A 25 -20.79 15.15 -12.81
CA ALA A 25 -20.06 16.24 -12.14
C ALA A 25 -18.84 15.83 -11.30
N HIS A 26 -18.75 14.57 -10.86
CA HIS A 26 -17.58 14.03 -10.15
C HIS A 26 -16.34 13.79 -11.02
N VAL A 27 -16.46 13.96 -12.35
CA VAL A 27 -15.35 13.83 -13.32
C VAL A 27 -14.77 15.20 -13.70
N GLN A 28 -15.48 16.30 -13.43
CA GLN A 28 -15.04 17.66 -13.78
C GLN A 28 -14.11 18.28 -12.73
N THR A 29 -14.05 17.73 -11.52
CA THR A 29 -13.02 18.11 -10.57
C THR A 29 -11.69 17.50 -11.03
N PRO A 30 -10.60 18.28 -11.19
CA PRO A 30 -9.29 17.70 -11.41
C PRO A 30 -9.08 16.63 -10.32
N PRO A 31 -8.56 15.44 -10.65
CA PRO A 31 -8.34 14.43 -9.63
C PRO A 31 -7.54 15.10 -8.53
N LYS A 32 -8.14 15.23 -7.34
CA LYS A 32 -7.38 15.56 -6.14
C LYS A 32 -6.27 14.53 -6.14
N VAL A 33 -5.07 15.00 -6.45
CA VAL A 33 -3.83 14.25 -6.37
C VAL A 33 -3.68 13.97 -4.89
N TYR A 34 -4.37 12.91 -4.42
CA TYR A 34 -3.93 12.20 -3.24
C TYR A 34 -2.49 11.87 -3.54
N GLU A 35 -1.63 12.32 -2.64
CA GLU A 35 -0.21 12.46 -2.81
C GLU A 35 0.34 11.40 -3.74
N VAL A 36 0.96 11.86 -4.84
CA VAL A 36 1.86 11.05 -5.65
C VAL A 36 2.74 10.34 -4.64
N PHE A 37 2.49 9.05 -4.47
CA PHE A 37 3.37 8.16 -3.74
C PHE A 37 4.73 8.39 -4.39
N SER A 38 5.58 9.15 -3.71
CA SER A 38 6.86 9.59 -4.24
C SER A 38 7.53 8.33 -4.73
N SER A 39 7.61 8.16 -6.05
CA SER A 39 8.19 6.96 -6.62
C SER A 39 9.59 6.88 -6.04
N PRO A 40 9.91 5.83 -5.26
CA PRO A 40 11.17 5.79 -4.55
C PRO A 40 12.28 5.90 -5.59
N LYS A 41 13.22 6.83 -5.37
CA LYS A 41 14.34 7.10 -6.28
C LYS A 41 15.27 5.88 -6.45
N SER A 42 15.07 4.84 -5.63
CA SER A 42 15.67 3.52 -5.73
C SER A 42 14.83 2.49 -4.95
N ALA A 43 14.87 1.22 -5.37
CA ALA A 43 14.12 0.11 -4.76
C ALA A 43 14.43 -0.16 -3.26
N ASN A 44 15.39 0.56 -2.67
CA ASN A 44 15.78 0.48 -1.26
C ASN A 44 15.31 1.69 -0.42
N ALA A 45 14.64 2.67 -1.02
CA ALA A 45 14.16 3.84 -0.27
C ALA A 45 12.87 3.48 0.48
N LEU A 46 13.04 3.12 1.75
CA LEU A 46 11.95 3.11 2.71
C LEU A 46 11.42 4.56 2.89
N PRO A 47 10.11 4.77 3.13
CA PRO A 47 9.54 6.11 3.31
C PRO A 47 10.25 6.86 4.44
N GLU A 48 10.25 8.20 4.37
CA GLU A 48 10.96 9.17 5.24
C GLU A 48 10.47 9.19 6.72
N GLY A 49 10.05 8.04 7.24
CA GLY A 49 9.73 7.75 8.64
C GLY A 49 10.01 6.29 9.03
N SER A 50 10.72 5.52 8.19
CA SER A 50 10.90 4.08 8.33
C SER A 50 12.30 3.64 8.76
N GLY A 51 13.13 4.56 9.26
CA GLY A 51 14.49 4.22 9.66
C GLY A 51 15.24 5.38 10.30
N GLN A 52 14.75 5.88 11.43
CA GLN A 52 15.68 6.46 12.37
C GLN A 52 16.68 5.35 12.75
N ASN A 53 17.92 5.55 12.30
CA ASN A 53 19.14 4.78 12.59
C ASN A 53 19.40 3.54 11.70
N THR A 54 19.80 3.74 10.44
CA THR A 54 20.63 2.75 9.72
C THR A 54 21.55 3.41 8.68
N ALA A 55 22.20 4.49 9.07
CA ALA A 55 23.35 5.03 8.36
C ALA A 55 24.62 4.76 9.17
N GLY A 56 25.24 3.60 8.94
CA GLY A 56 26.69 3.45 9.14
C GLY A 56 27.22 3.13 10.54
N SER A 57 26.42 2.85 11.57
CA SER A 57 26.96 2.34 12.85
C SER A 57 26.79 0.82 12.95
N ASN A 58 27.91 0.14 13.19
CA ASN A 58 28.01 -1.28 13.52
C ASN A 58 26.88 -1.69 14.49
N PRO A 59 26.00 -2.66 14.17
CA PRO A 59 24.85 -2.95 15.01
C PRO A 59 25.32 -3.64 16.30
N GLU A 60 25.48 -2.88 17.38
CA GLU A 60 25.39 -3.45 18.72
C GLU A 60 23.98 -4.05 18.82
N VAL A 61 23.91 -5.37 18.98
CA VAL A 61 22.67 -6.13 19.07
C VAL A 61 21.78 -5.43 20.11
N PRO A 62 20.66 -4.79 19.71
CA PRO A 62 19.88 -4.00 20.63
C PRO A 62 19.37 -4.94 21.72
N LYS A 63 19.89 -4.75 22.94
CA LYS A 63 19.41 -5.49 24.09
C LYS A 63 17.94 -5.14 24.25
N LEU A 64 17.09 -6.15 24.42
CA LEU A 64 15.63 -6.01 24.59
C LEU A 64 15.25 -4.92 25.60
N VAL A 65 16.12 -4.64 26.57
CA VAL A 65 15.97 -3.57 27.58
C VAL A 65 16.02 -2.14 27.02
N ASP A 66 16.72 -1.86 25.93
CA ASP A 66 16.75 -0.52 25.33
C ASP A 66 15.56 -0.27 24.40
N ALA A 67 15.02 -1.33 23.77
CA ALA A 67 13.76 -1.25 23.04
C ALA A 67 12.58 -0.92 23.96
N VAL A 68 12.57 -1.47 25.19
CA VAL A 68 11.54 -1.17 26.20
C VAL A 68 11.63 0.28 26.70
N LYS A 69 12.83 0.88 26.73
CA LYS A 69 13.02 2.29 27.14
C LYS A 69 12.62 3.29 26.06
N THR A 70 12.64 2.90 24.78
CA THR A 70 12.19 3.75 23.67
C THR A 70 10.67 3.80 23.50
N VAL A 71 9.90 2.91 24.15
CA VAL A 71 8.44 2.98 24.11
C VAL A 71 7.97 4.07 25.09
N GLN A 72 7.74 5.28 24.60
CA GLN A 72 7.22 6.36 25.42
C GLN A 72 5.75 6.07 25.82
N LEU A 73 5.32 6.57 26.99
CA LEU A 73 3.89 6.61 27.37
C LEU A 73 3.03 7.35 26.33
N GLU A 74 3.63 8.24 25.54
CA GLU A 74 2.99 8.87 24.40
C GLU A 74 2.76 7.92 23.22
N ASP A 75 3.64 6.95 23.00
CA ASP A 75 3.42 5.89 22.01
C ASP A 75 2.27 4.99 22.45
N PHE A 76 2.12 4.69 23.74
CA PHE A 76 0.94 4.00 24.27
C PHE A 76 -0.36 4.79 24.03
N LYS A 77 -0.33 6.13 24.07
CA LYS A 77 -1.48 6.94 23.65
C LYS A 77 -1.73 6.85 22.15
N LYS A 78 -0.73 6.61 21.31
CA LYS A 78 -0.91 6.41 19.86
C LYS A 78 -1.15 4.95 19.48
N VAL A 79 -0.98 3.99 20.39
CA VAL A 79 -1.16 2.55 20.15
C VAL A 79 -2.56 2.24 19.58
N HIS A 80 -3.61 2.95 19.99
CA HIS A 80 -4.97 2.76 19.47
C HIS A 80 -5.17 3.25 18.01
N LEU A 81 -4.28 4.10 17.50
CA LEU A 81 -4.28 4.53 16.10
C LEU A 81 -3.70 3.45 15.19
N TYR A 82 -2.91 2.50 15.73
CA TYR A 82 -2.42 1.38 14.96
C TYR A 82 -3.57 0.41 14.69
N PRO A 83 -3.91 0.15 13.41
CA PRO A 83 -5.08 -0.65 13.07
C PRO A 83 -4.99 -2.08 13.61
N CYS A 84 -3.79 -2.69 13.64
CA CYS A 84 -3.64 -4.05 14.18
C CYS A 84 -3.95 -4.12 15.69
N VAL A 85 -3.60 -3.09 16.47
CA VAL A 85 -3.84 -3.10 17.90
C VAL A 85 -5.32 -2.87 18.20
N ARG A 86 -5.95 -1.92 17.50
CA ARG A 86 -7.39 -1.66 17.62
C ARG A 86 -8.22 -2.91 17.32
N GLU A 87 -7.94 -3.58 16.20
CA GLU A 87 -8.66 -4.81 15.83
C GLU A 87 -8.42 -5.94 16.83
N SER A 88 -7.19 -6.08 17.34
CA SER A 88 -6.87 -7.10 18.35
C SER A 88 -7.55 -6.86 19.69
N LEU A 89 -7.68 -5.61 20.13
CA LEU A 89 -8.38 -5.24 21.37
C LEU A 89 -9.89 -5.44 21.25
N LEU A 90 -10.49 -5.06 20.11
CA LEU A 90 -11.90 -5.32 19.83
C LEU A 90 -12.22 -6.81 19.77
N THR A 91 -11.36 -7.58 19.09
CA THR A 91 -11.48 -9.05 19.01
C THR A 91 -11.27 -9.69 20.38
N GLY A 92 -10.30 -9.19 21.16
CA GLY A 92 -10.04 -9.61 22.53
C GLY A 92 -11.23 -9.39 23.45
N MET A 93 -11.89 -8.21 23.38
CA MET A 93 -13.12 -7.94 24.12
C MET A 93 -14.24 -8.92 23.72
N GLY A 94 -14.44 -9.14 22.42
CA GLY A 94 -15.41 -10.13 21.94
C GLY A 94 -15.14 -11.55 22.47
N GLY A 95 -13.87 -11.97 22.46
CA GLY A 95 -13.44 -13.26 23.01
C GLY A 95 -13.60 -13.37 24.53
N ALA A 96 -13.34 -12.28 25.26
CA ALA A 96 -13.52 -12.20 26.71
C ALA A 96 -15.00 -12.31 27.10
N PHE A 97 -15.89 -11.56 26.42
CA PHE A 97 -17.32 -11.66 26.63
C PHE A 97 -17.85 -13.04 26.23
N GLY A 98 -17.38 -13.61 25.12
CA GLY A 98 -17.75 -14.96 24.69
C GLY A 98 -17.39 -16.03 25.74
N MET A 99 -16.14 -16.06 26.18
CA MET A 99 -15.71 -17.03 27.20
C MET A 99 -16.36 -16.78 28.57
N GLY A 100 -16.53 -15.51 28.94
CA GLY A 100 -17.22 -15.10 30.16
C GLY A 100 -18.67 -15.60 30.18
N ALA A 101 -19.42 -15.39 29.09
CA ALA A 101 -20.81 -15.83 28.96
C ALA A 101 -20.95 -17.35 29.03
N ILE A 102 -20.10 -18.10 28.32
CA ILE A 102 -20.08 -19.58 28.39
C ILE A 102 -19.91 -20.05 29.84
N ARG A 103 -19.03 -19.38 30.59
CA ARG A 103 -18.74 -19.71 31.98
C ARG A 103 -19.87 -19.34 32.96
N VAL A 104 -20.65 -18.30 32.65
CA VAL A 104 -21.88 -17.97 33.41
C VAL A 104 -22.91 -19.08 33.25
N VAL A 105 -23.11 -19.58 32.03
CA VAL A 105 -24.06 -20.69 31.77
C VAL A 105 -23.66 -21.96 32.52
N TRP A 106 -22.35 -22.20 32.69
CA TRP A 106 -21.83 -23.34 33.45
C TRP A 106 -21.87 -23.19 34.98
N GLY A 107 -22.45 -22.10 35.51
CA GLY A 107 -22.62 -21.90 36.95
C GLY A 107 -21.31 -21.68 37.72
N SER A 108 -20.26 -21.20 37.06
CA SER A 108 -18.98 -20.97 37.74
C SER A 108 -19.01 -19.72 38.65
N PRO A 109 -18.24 -19.71 39.75
CA PRO A 109 -18.21 -18.55 40.66
C PRO A 109 -17.58 -17.33 39.98
N VAL A 110 -18.07 -16.13 40.32
CA VAL A 110 -17.70 -14.85 39.68
C VAL A 110 -16.18 -14.64 39.59
N SER A 111 -15.43 -15.02 40.63
CA SER A 111 -13.97 -14.91 40.68
C SER A 111 -13.25 -15.78 39.63
N LYS A 112 -13.80 -16.96 39.30
CA LYS A 112 -13.25 -17.84 38.26
C LYS A 112 -13.63 -17.35 36.87
N ILE A 113 -14.80 -16.71 36.73
CA ILE A 113 -15.24 -16.13 35.45
C ILE A 113 -14.34 -14.97 35.06
N THR A 114 -14.11 -14.00 35.94
CA THR A 114 -13.25 -12.83 35.65
C THR A 114 -11.81 -13.23 35.34
N ASN A 115 -11.21 -14.14 36.12
CA ASN A 115 -9.86 -14.62 35.84
C ASN A 115 -9.74 -15.27 34.46
N TRP A 116 -10.74 -16.05 34.05
CA TRP A 116 -10.77 -16.65 32.73
C TRP A 116 -11.07 -15.64 31.62
N ALA A 117 -11.96 -14.68 31.84
CA ALA A 117 -12.26 -13.62 30.87
C ALA A 117 -11.04 -12.72 30.62
N VAL A 118 -10.30 -12.35 31.67
CA VAL A 118 -9.02 -11.62 31.53
C VAL A 118 -7.98 -12.49 30.84
N GLY A 119 -7.92 -13.79 31.17
CA GLY A 119 -7.04 -14.73 30.50
C GLY A 119 -7.30 -14.84 29.00
N THR A 120 -8.56 -14.98 28.58
CA THR A 120 -8.92 -15.03 27.16
C THR A 120 -8.75 -13.69 26.47
N PHE A 121 -9.05 -12.58 27.13
CA PHE A 121 -8.78 -11.24 26.60
C PHE A 121 -7.31 -11.09 26.19
N VAL A 122 -6.38 -11.40 27.11
CA VAL A 122 -4.94 -11.25 26.86
C VAL A 122 -4.46 -12.21 25.77
N LEU A 123 -4.88 -13.48 25.82
CA LEU A 123 -4.46 -14.50 24.86
C LEU A 123 -4.96 -14.17 23.45
N VAL A 124 -6.24 -13.82 23.31
CA VAL A 124 -6.84 -13.47 22.02
C VAL A 124 -6.24 -12.17 21.48
N SER A 125 -6.05 -11.15 22.33
CA SER A 125 -5.45 -9.88 21.92
C SER A 125 -4.03 -10.09 21.37
N LEU A 126 -3.17 -10.80 22.10
CA LEU A 126 -1.81 -11.09 21.64
C LEU A 126 -1.80 -11.97 20.37
N GLY A 127 -2.62 -13.01 20.32
CA GLY A 127 -2.72 -13.88 19.14
C GLY A 127 -3.20 -13.15 17.89
N SER A 128 -4.24 -12.31 18.02
CA SER A 128 -4.75 -11.50 16.91
C SER A 128 -3.76 -10.41 16.48
N HIS A 129 -2.99 -9.84 17.41
CA HIS A 129 -1.94 -8.88 17.09
C HIS A 129 -0.83 -9.50 16.23
N GLU A 130 -0.26 -10.62 16.67
CA GLU A 130 0.77 -11.34 15.91
C GLU A 130 0.24 -11.80 14.55
N PHE A 131 -1.02 -12.25 14.50
CA PHE A 131 -1.65 -12.64 13.25
C PHE A 131 -1.79 -11.48 12.26
N CYS A 132 -2.23 -10.29 12.73
CA CYS A 132 -2.33 -9.09 11.89
C CYS A 132 -0.95 -8.65 11.37
N GLN A 133 0.07 -8.67 12.23
CA GLN A 133 1.45 -8.36 11.86
C GLN A 133 2.00 -9.32 10.81
N TYR A 134 1.77 -10.62 11.01
CA TYR A 134 2.19 -11.67 10.09
C TYR A 134 1.54 -11.49 8.70
N ARG A 135 0.22 -11.35 8.67
CA ARG A 135 -0.56 -11.09 7.43
C ARG A 135 -0.03 -9.86 6.69
N ARG A 136 0.19 -8.77 7.41
CA ARG A 136 0.68 -7.51 6.81
C ARG A 136 2.10 -7.64 6.26
N THR A 137 2.94 -8.45 6.91
CA THR A 137 4.30 -8.72 6.43
C THR A 137 4.28 -9.55 5.15
N LEU A 138 3.39 -10.53 5.06
CA LEU A 138 3.15 -11.30 3.84
C LEU A 138 2.65 -10.40 2.70
N GLU A 139 1.61 -9.60 2.93
CA GLU A 139 1.05 -8.69 1.93
C GLU A 139 2.12 -7.71 1.40
N LYS A 140 2.95 -7.14 2.28
CA LYS A 140 4.08 -6.30 1.89
C LYS A 140 5.11 -7.07 1.05
N ALA A 141 5.41 -8.33 1.40
CA ALA A 141 6.34 -9.15 0.63
C ALA A 141 5.83 -9.41 -0.80
N TYR A 142 4.53 -9.63 -0.97
CA TYR A 142 3.92 -9.76 -2.30
C TYR A 142 3.93 -8.44 -3.07
N MET A 143 3.60 -7.31 -2.42
CA MET A 143 3.64 -6.00 -3.09
C MET A 143 5.05 -5.63 -3.57
N LYS A 144 6.10 -5.93 -2.80
CA LYS A 144 7.49 -5.67 -3.23
C LYS A 144 7.83 -6.35 -4.55
N ARG A 145 7.43 -7.62 -4.71
CA ARG A 145 7.65 -8.37 -5.97
C ARG A 145 6.86 -7.77 -7.13
N ALA A 146 5.61 -7.36 -6.89
CA ALA A 146 4.80 -6.71 -7.92
C ALA A 146 5.41 -5.37 -8.38
N VAL A 147 5.90 -4.56 -7.44
CA VAL A 147 6.55 -3.28 -7.73
C VAL A 147 7.84 -3.48 -8.52
N GLU A 148 8.68 -4.48 -8.17
CA GLU A 148 9.91 -4.74 -8.93
C GLU A 148 9.62 -5.03 -10.42
N ILE A 149 8.58 -5.83 -10.70
CA ILE A 149 8.19 -6.15 -12.08
C ILE A 149 7.69 -4.89 -12.81
N ILE A 150 6.90 -4.05 -12.14
CA ILE A 150 6.39 -2.80 -12.71
C ILE A 150 7.53 -1.83 -13.00
N ASP A 151 8.48 -1.67 -12.08
CA ASP A 151 9.61 -0.76 -12.23
C ASP A 151 10.53 -1.20 -13.36
N ARG A 152 10.82 -2.50 -13.50
CA ARG A 152 11.60 -3.01 -14.64
C ARG A 152 10.92 -2.68 -15.97
N LYS A 153 9.62 -2.98 -16.11
CA LYS A 153 8.87 -2.66 -17.32
C LYS A 153 8.75 -1.16 -17.59
N LYS A 154 8.64 -0.34 -16.54
CA LYS A 154 8.61 1.11 -16.66
C LYS A 154 9.95 1.64 -17.18
N SER A 155 11.06 1.14 -16.67
CA SER A 155 12.40 1.53 -17.12
C SER A 155 12.65 1.17 -18.60
N GLU A 156 12.20 -0.01 -19.04
CA GLU A 156 12.30 -0.44 -20.44
C GLU A 156 11.46 0.45 -21.36
N LYS A 157 10.21 0.73 -20.97
CA LYS A 157 9.32 1.63 -21.74
C LYS A 157 9.84 3.06 -21.79
N GLU A 158 10.42 3.56 -20.71
CA GLU A 158 11.03 4.89 -20.67
C GLU A 158 12.27 4.96 -21.57
N ALA A 159 13.10 3.91 -21.60
CA ALA A 159 14.23 3.82 -22.52
C ALA A 159 13.76 3.79 -23.98
N GLU A 160 12.77 2.96 -24.32
CA GLU A 160 12.21 2.89 -25.67
C GLU A 160 11.58 4.22 -26.10
N ALA A 161 10.86 4.89 -25.19
CA ALA A 161 10.28 6.21 -25.46
C ALA A 161 11.34 7.29 -25.69
N LYS A 162 12.48 7.23 -25.00
CA LYS A 162 13.63 8.13 -25.24
C LYS A 162 14.23 7.87 -26.62
N LEU A 163 14.48 6.61 -26.98
CA LEU A 163 15.02 6.23 -28.29
C LEU A 163 14.13 6.72 -29.43
N LYS A 164 12.80 6.48 -29.36
CA LYS A 164 11.85 6.97 -30.37
C LYS A 164 11.82 8.50 -30.48
N ARG A 165 11.97 9.22 -29.37
CA ARG A 165 12.04 10.69 -29.36
C ARG A 165 13.31 11.18 -30.05
N ASP A 166 14.42 10.49 -29.86
CA ASP A 166 15.71 10.87 -30.44
C ASP A 166 15.78 10.52 -31.93
N GLU A 167 15.23 9.39 -32.36
CA GLU A 167 15.04 9.06 -33.78
C GLU A 167 14.16 10.09 -34.49
N ARG A 168 13.04 10.50 -33.87
CA ARG A 168 12.16 11.54 -34.42
C ARG A 168 12.86 12.89 -34.54
N ARG A 169 13.79 13.22 -33.63
CA ARG A 169 14.60 14.44 -33.72
C ARG A 169 15.60 14.35 -34.88
N ARG A 170 16.32 13.24 -35.02
CA ARG A 170 17.27 13.02 -36.13
C ARG A 170 16.60 13.09 -37.50
N LEU A 171 15.44 12.45 -37.66
CA LEU A 171 14.70 12.49 -38.94
C LEU A 171 14.25 13.91 -39.30
N LYS A 172 13.85 14.74 -38.33
CA LYS A 172 13.53 16.14 -38.59
C LYS A 172 14.75 16.94 -39.03
N GLU A 173 15.88 16.78 -38.33
CA GLU A 173 17.14 17.43 -38.70
C GLU A 173 17.60 17.07 -40.12
N GLU A 174 17.43 15.80 -40.54
CA GLU A 174 17.75 15.38 -41.91
C GLU A 174 16.81 15.97 -42.96
N LEU A 175 15.51 16.07 -42.65
CA LEU A 175 14.53 16.70 -43.55
C LEU A 175 14.79 18.20 -43.67
N ASP A 176 15.08 18.88 -42.57
CA ASP A 176 15.39 20.31 -42.53
C ASP A 176 16.67 20.61 -43.33
N LYS A 177 17.73 19.79 -43.18
CA LYS A 177 18.95 19.90 -44.00
C LYS A 177 18.67 19.73 -45.49
N LYS A 178 17.87 18.73 -45.89
CA LYS A 178 17.50 18.52 -47.29
C LYS A 178 16.67 19.69 -47.84
N ALA A 179 15.78 20.27 -47.02
CA ALA A 179 15.00 21.45 -47.40
C ALA A 179 15.90 22.69 -47.57
N GLU A 180 16.89 22.90 -46.68
CA GLU A 180 17.88 23.97 -46.81
C GLU A 180 18.74 23.80 -48.07
N GLU A 181 19.21 22.58 -48.37
CA GLU A 181 19.97 22.28 -49.58
C GLU A 181 19.13 22.51 -50.85
N ALA A 182 17.86 22.12 -50.84
CA ALA A 182 16.93 22.39 -51.93
C ALA A 182 16.68 23.90 -52.12
N ALA A 183 16.53 24.65 -51.03
CA ALA A 183 16.37 26.10 -51.05
C ALA A 183 17.63 26.83 -51.55
N LYS A 184 18.82 26.36 -51.17
CA LYS A 184 20.10 26.87 -51.71
C LYS A 184 20.29 26.54 -53.19
N ARG A 185 19.86 25.35 -53.63
CA ARG A 185 19.91 24.97 -55.06
C ARG A 185 18.91 25.74 -55.93
N SER A 186 17.72 26.04 -55.41
CA SER A 186 16.73 26.84 -56.14
C SER A 186 17.12 28.31 -56.20
N SER A 187 17.74 28.87 -55.15
CA SER A 187 18.21 30.25 -55.16
C SER A 187 19.39 30.50 -56.12
N TRP A 188 20.32 29.54 -56.27
CA TRP A 188 21.41 29.65 -57.26
C TRP A 188 20.87 29.66 -58.69
N LYS A 189 19.84 28.85 -59.02
CA LYS A 189 19.27 28.79 -60.37
C LYS A 189 18.50 30.05 -60.82
N PHE A 190 18.22 30.97 -59.89
CA PHE A 190 17.52 32.22 -60.16
C PHE A 190 18.46 33.37 -60.56
N TRP A 191 19.77 33.21 -60.37
CA TRP A 191 20.81 34.19 -60.75
C TRP A 191 21.60 33.69 -61.96
#